data_AF-A0A151EMU6-F1
#
_entry.id   AF-A0A151EMU6-F1
#
_cell.length_a   1.000
_cell.length_b   1.000
_cell.length_c   1.000
_cell.angle_alpha   90.00
_cell.angle_beta   90.00
_cell.angle_gamma   90.00
#
_symmetry.space_group_name_H-M   'P 1'
#
loop_
_entity.id
_entity.type
_entity.pdbx_description
1 polymer ?
#
loop_
_entity_poly.entity_id
_entity_poly.type
_entity_poly.pdbx_seq_one_letter_code
_entity_poly.pdbx_strand_id
1 'polypeptide(L)'
;MSKKILFSLENCMKCTQTKDLLVNRNDIKIVTFPHEISEWSEENLNEAKFHNVFEDLKITAPILWVDGEKTIGYLRIRKWLQDNNE
;
A
#
# COMPACT_ATOMS: atom_id res chain seq x y z
N MET A 1 -12.76 6.33 -13.05
CA MET A 1 -11.56 6.72 -12.29
C MET A 1 -10.91 5.46 -11.77
N SER A 2 -9.62 5.29 -12.04
CA SER A 2 -8.83 4.17 -11.55
C SER A 2 -8.74 4.18 -10.03
N LYS A 3 -9.03 3.06 -9.38
CA LYS A 3 -8.95 2.95 -7.92
C LYS A 3 -7.49 2.66 -7.56
N LYS A 4 -6.85 3.61 -6.90
CA LYS A 4 -5.46 3.50 -6.42
C LYS A 4 -5.47 3.39 -4.91
N ILE A 5 -4.81 2.36 -4.38
CA ILE A 5 -4.74 2.10 -2.94
C ILE A 5 -3.30 1.82 -2.56
N LEU A 6 -2.77 2.56 -1.61
CA LEU A 6 -1.51 2.23 -0.94
C LEU A 6 -1.81 1.41 0.31
N PHE A 7 -1.39 0.15 0.30
CA PHE A 7 -1.35 -0.69 1.48
C PHE A 7 -0.03 -0.52 2.21
N SER A 8 -0.12 -0.25 3.51
CA SER A 8 1.00 0.04 4.38
C SER A 8 0.87 -0.69 5.72
N LEU A 9 1.98 -0.82 6.42
CA LEU A 9 2.04 -1.37 7.77
C LEU A 9 2.41 -0.27 8.77
N GLU A 10 1.89 -0.37 9.99
CA GLU A 10 2.33 0.42 11.13
C GLU A 10 3.82 0.21 11.40
N ASN A 11 4.47 1.23 12.01
CA ASN A 11 5.89 1.20 12.37
C ASN A 11 6.87 0.86 11.23
N CYS A 12 6.42 0.91 9.97
CA CYS A 12 7.27 0.65 8.81
C CYS A 12 7.85 1.96 8.25
N MET A 13 9.16 2.11 8.34
CA MET A 13 9.88 3.29 7.83
C MET A 13 9.61 3.52 6.33
N LYS A 14 9.61 2.46 5.52
CA LYS A 14 9.36 2.55 4.07
C LYS A 14 7.93 2.94 3.74
N CYS A 15 6.96 2.49 4.54
CA CYS A 15 5.59 2.93 4.42
C CYS A 15 5.44 4.42 4.72
N THR A 16 6.08 4.90 5.79
CA THR A 16 6.07 6.33 6.15
C THR A 16 6.68 7.17 5.03
N GLN A 17 7.86 6.77 4.53
CA GLN A 17 8.50 7.44 3.39
C GLN A 17 7.62 7.49 2.14
N THR A 18 6.86 6.41 1.84
CA THR A 18 5.91 6.45 0.72
C THR A 18 4.74 7.37 0.99
N LYS A 19 4.18 7.40 2.21
CA LYS A 19 3.09 8.31 2.57
C LYS A 19 3.49 9.78 2.41
N ASP A 20 4.73 10.12 2.76
CA ASP A 20 5.26 11.48 2.58
C ASP A 20 5.28 11.92 1.10
N LEU A 21 5.53 10.98 0.18
CA LEU A 21 5.46 11.24 -1.27
C LEU A 21 4.01 11.46 -1.76
N LEU A 22 3.01 11.04 -0.99
CA LEU A 22 1.60 11.13 -1.33
C LEU A 22 0.88 12.31 -0.66
N VAL A 23 1.55 13.12 0.15
CA VAL A 23 0.91 14.23 0.92
C VAL A 23 0.11 15.18 0.02
N ASN A 24 0.55 15.41 -1.22
CA ASN A 24 -0.12 16.28 -2.17
C ASN A 24 -1.01 15.52 -3.18
N ARG A 25 -1.25 14.22 -2.96
CA ARG A 25 -2.03 13.35 -3.86
C ARG A 25 -3.32 12.90 -3.20
N ASN A 26 -4.44 13.27 -3.81
CA ASN A 26 -5.78 12.92 -3.33
C ASN A 26 -6.37 11.74 -4.11
N ASP A 27 -5.66 11.25 -5.13
CA ASP A 27 -6.10 10.18 -6.03
C ASP A 27 -5.80 8.78 -5.49
N ILE A 28 -5.06 8.66 -4.38
CA ILE A 28 -4.62 7.39 -3.79
C ILE A 28 -5.18 7.24 -2.37
N LYS A 29 -6.00 6.21 -2.15
CA LYS A 29 -6.46 5.83 -0.80
C LYS A 29 -5.29 5.21 -0.04
N ILE A 30 -5.05 5.62 1.21
CA ILE A 30 -4.04 4.99 2.06
C ILE A 30 -4.73 4.08 3.06
N VAL A 31 -4.31 2.82 3.13
CA VAL A 31 -4.75 1.82 4.11
C VAL A 31 -3.54 1.40 4.92
N THR A 32 -3.66 1.46 6.25
CA THR A 32 -2.58 1.06 7.17
C THR A 32 -3.08 -0.10 8.02
N PHE A 33 -2.36 -1.20 7.99
CA PHE A 33 -2.61 -2.37 8.83
C PHE A 33 -1.62 -2.45 9.98
N PRO A 34 -1.95 -3.17 11.07
CA PRO A 34 -0.99 -3.48 12.13
C PRO A 34 0.26 -4.15 11.57
N HIS A 35 1.41 -3.91 12.20
CA HIS A 35 2.67 -4.51 11.76
C HIS A 35 2.66 -6.03 11.98
N GLU A 36 2.14 -6.46 13.12
CA GLU A 36 2.05 -7.87 13.50
C GLU A 36 0.77 -8.47 12.94
N ILE A 37 0.89 -9.54 12.15
CA ILE A 37 -0.26 -10.20 11.50
C ILE A 37 -1.23 -10.76 12.56
N SER A 38 -0.74 -11.12 13.74
CA SER A 38 -1.58 -11.58 14.86
C SER A 38 -2.53 -10.50 15.40
N GLU A 39 -2.25 -9.23 15.12
CA GLU A 39 -3.10 -8.10 15.53
C GLU A 39 -4.15 -7.73 14.46
N TRP A 40 -4.18 -8.44 13.33
CA TRP A 40 -5.12 -8.13 12.25
C TRP A 40 -6.53 -8.58 12.60
N SER A 41 -7.48 -7.64 12.48
CA SER A 41 -8.90 -7.96 12.50
C SER A 41 -9.32 -8.77 11.28
N GLU A 42 -10.47 -9.45 11.37
CA GLU A 42 -11.08 -10.13 10.21
C GLU A 42 -11.33 -9.16 9.05
N GLU A 43 -11.68 -7.92 9.33
CA GLU A 43 -11.86 -6.86 8.32
C GLU A 43 -10.55 -6.56 7.58
N ASN A 44 -9.43 -6.42 8.30
CA ASN A 44 -8.11 -6.20 7.70
C ASN A 44 -7.71 -7.38 6.80
N LEU A 45 -7.93 -8.61 7.28
CA LEU A 45 -7.66 -9.83 6.52
C LEU A 45 -8.52 -9.89 5.26
N ASN A 46 -9.81 -9.59 5.37
CA ASN A 46 -10.73 -9.62 4.24
C ASN A 46 -10.39 -8.54 3.21
N GLU A 47 -10.05 -7.31 3.62
CA GLU A 47 -9.67 -6.25 2.68
C GLU A 47 -8.34 -6.55 1.97
N ALA A 48 -7.34 -7.08 2.69
CA ALA A 48 -6.08 -7.47 2.09
C ALA A 48 -6.20 -8.68 1.15
N LYS A 49 -7.06 -9.66 1.47
CA LYS A 49 -7.35 -10.81 0.59
C LYS A 49 -8.16 -10.39 -0.62
N PHE A 50 -9.15 -9.50 -0.47
CA PHE A 50 -9.97 -8.99 -1.55
C PHE A 50 -9.12 -8.30 -2.64
N HIS A 51 -8.10 -7.54 -2.23
CA HIS A 51 -7.16 -6.91 -3.18
C HIS A 51 -5.95 -7.80 -3.52
N ASN A 52 -5.92 -9.05 -3.07
CA ASN A 52 -4.84 -10.02 -3.29
C ASN A 52 -3.45 -9.51 -2.88
N VAL A 53 -3.36 -8.77 -1.76
CA VAL A 53 -2.11 -8.19 -1.22
C VAL A 53 -1.67 -8.84 0.09
N PHE A 54 -2.50 -9.69 0.70
CA PHE A 54 -2.21 -10.29 2.01
C PHE A 54 -0.88 -11.05 2.04
N GLU A 55 -0.65 -11.98 1.10
CA GLU A 55 0.58 -12.77 1.08
C GLU A 55 1.82 -11.92 0.78
N ASP A 56 1.67 -10.87 -0.03
CA ASP A 56 2.78 -9.95 -0.30
C ASP A 56 3.12 -9.10 0.93
N LEU A 57 2.11 -8.61 1.69
CA LEU A 57 2.32 -7.80 2.89
C LEU A 57 3.04 -8.55 4.00
N LYS A 58 2.94 -9.89 4.03
CA LYS A 58 3.72 -10.75 4.94
C LYS A 58 5.21 -10.77 4.60
N ILE A 59 5.57 -10.46 3.36
CA ILE A 59 6.95 -10.48 2.86
C ILE A 59 7.52 -9.07 2.85
N THR A 60 6.75 -8.09 2.37
CA THR A 60 7.25 -6.75 2.13
C THR A 60 6.13 -5.71 2.07
N ALA A 61 6.44 -4.50 2.56
CA ALA A 61 5.58 -3.33 2.48
C ALA A 61 6.43 -2.10 2.16
N PRO A 62 5.87 -1.04 1.55
CA PRO A 62 4.46 -0.89 1.15
C PRO A 62 4.12 -1.55 -0.19
N ILE A 63 2.82 -1.64 -0.50
CA ILE A 63 2.29 -2.14 -1.77
C ILE A 63 1.29 -1.14 -2.33
N LEU A 64 1.54 -0.65 -3.55
CA LEU A 64 0.58 0.15 -4.29
C LEU A 64 -0.24 -0.77 -5.18
N TRP A 65 -1.56 -0.69 -5.07
CA TRP A 65 -2.53 -1.41 -5.89
C TRP A 65 -3.24 -0.42 -6.81
N VAL A 66 -3.27 -0.70 -8.11
CA VAL A 66 -3.89 0.15 -9.13
C VAL A 66 -4.72 -0.72 -10.05
N ASP A 67 -6.05 -0.66 -9.94
CA ASP A 67 -7.00 -1.40 -10.78
C ASP A 67 -6.69 -2.91 -10.94
N GLY A 68 -6.18 -3.56 -9.91
CA GLY A 68 -5.82 -4.99 -9.91
C GLY A 68 -4.33 -5.27 -9.99
N GLU A 69 -3.54 -4.30 -10.44
CA GLU A 69 -2.09 -4.43 -10.58
C GLU A 69 -1.35 -4.01 -9.31
N LYS A 70 -0.31 -4.78 -8.95
CA LYS A 70 0.45 -4.59 -7.71
C LYS A 70 1.87 -4.08 -7.99
N THR A 71 2.17 -2.89 -7.50
CA THR A 71 3.54 -2.35 -7.44
C THR A 71 4.08 -2.50 -6.02
N ILE A 72 4.99 -3.45 -5.84
CA ILE A 72 5.48 -3.86 -4.51
C ILE A 72 6.82 -3.18 -4.20
N GLY A 73 6.92 -2.58 -3.00
CA GLY A 73 8.14 -2.03 -2.44
C GLY A 73 8.39 -0.55 -2.78
N TYR A 74 9.01 0.15 -1.83
CA TYR A 74 9.24 1.60 -1.87
C TYR A 74 9.85 2.12 -3.17
N LEU A 75 10.92 1.50 -3.67
CA LEU A 75 11.63 2.00 -4.87
C LEU A 75 10.77 1.92 -6.13
N ARG A 76 10.01 0.83 -6.28
CA ARG A 76 9.11 0.64 -7.43
C ARG A 76 7.94 1.61 -7.36
N ILE A 77 7.36 1.79 -6.17
CA ILE A 77 6.26 2.73 -5.95
C ILE A 77 6.74 4.17 -6.19
N ARG A 78 7.91 4.54 -5.68
CA ARG A 78 8.52 5.86 -5.94
C ARG A 78 8.69 6.11 -7.44
N LYS A 79 9.21 5.13 -8.19
CA LYS A 79 9.34 5.23 -9.64
C LYS A 79 7.97 5.39 -10.31
N TRP A 80 7.00 4.57 -9.93
CA TRP A 80 5.63 4.66 -10.47
C TRP A 80 5.03 6.05 -10.23
N LEU A 81 5.21 6.62 -9.04
CA LEU A 81 4.74 7.98 -8.72
C LEU A 81 5.40 9.05 -9.59
N GLN A 82 6.69 8.92 -9.87
CA GLN A 82 7.41 9.82 -10.78
C GLN A 82 6.91 9.71 -12.22
N ASP A 83 6.60 8.49 -12.67
CA ASP A 83 6.12 8.23 -14.03
C ASP A 83 4.63 8.65 -14.22
N ASN A 84 3.85 8.73 -13.13
CA ASN A 84 2.39 9.01 -13.13
C ASN A 84 2.06 10.29 -12.33
N ASN A 85 2.81 11.36 -12.57
CA ASN A 85 2.77 12.62 -11.84
C ASN A 85 1.74 13.61 -12.43
N GLU A 86 0.57 13.10 -12.84
CA GLU A 86 -0.56 13.89 -13.37
C GLU A 86 -1.27 14.70 -12.28
#